data_AF-A0A1B6MKW5-F1
#
_entry.id   AF-A0A1B6MKW5-F1
#
_cell.length_a   1.000
_cell.length_b   1.000
_cell.length_c   1.000
_cell.angle_alpha   90.00
_cell.angle_beta   90.00
_cell.angle_gamma   90.00
#
_symmetry.space_group_name_H-M   'P 1'
#
loop_
_entity.id
_entity.type
_entity.pdbx_description
1 polymer ?
#
loop_
_entity_poly.entity_id
_entity_poly.type
_entity_poly.pdbx_seq_one_letter_code
_entity_poly.pdbx_strand_id
1 'polypeptide(L)'
;MDISSTTINPTPTPAIDLLGGGLDSLLGGDVSVTAPATTQSTTGLLGDIFGFTPTPSMYIAPKVNWLPADKGKGMDIWGTFSRKNGQISMDFTFTNKAMQPMMGFAIQLNKNSFGLNPARPLQVLSPLAPGVSHECSLALGTTGAVQRMEPLNNLQVAIKNNIDVFYFACLVPMNMYFVEDGQMDKRVFLSTWKDIPAQNEVQFTLTNVQCNADAIVMKMQQNNVFTIAKRNVEGQDMLYQSLKLTNNIWVLNELKVQPGNPNVTLSLKSRAPDVAPQIFQAYDVILHN
;
A
#
# COMPACT_ATOMS: atom_id res chain seq x y z
N MET A 1 39.89 -48.44 10.41
CA MET A 1 39.36 -47.27 9.69
C MET A 1 38.75 -47.78 8.40
N ASP A 2 37.44 -48.00 8.43
CA ASP A 2 36.50 -47.69 7.35
C ASP A 2 35.13 -48.24 7.78
N ILE A 3 34.24 -47.33 8.17
CA ILE A 3 32.85 -47.61 8.53
C ILE A 3 32.03 -46.98 7.41
N SER A 4 31.50 -47.82 6.52
CA SER A 4 30.56 -47.40 5.49
C SER A 4 29.20 -47.10 6.13
N SER A 5 28.89 -45.81 6.28
CA SER A 5 27.56 -45.33 6.68
C SER A 5 26.65 -45.23 5.46
N THR A 6 25.54 -45.97 5.50
CA THR A 6 24.41 -45.83 4.59
C THR A 6 23.61 -44.59 4.98
N THR A 7 23.60 -43.58 4.12
CA THR A 7 22.74 -42.40 4.26
C THR A 7 21.32 -42.72 3.77
N ILE A 8 20.36 -42.63 4.68
CA ILE A 8 18.92 -42.74 4.43
C ILE A 8 18.44 -41.41 3.83
N ASN A 9 17.92 -41.45 2.60
CA ASN A 9 17.20 -40.33 1.99
C ASN A 9 15.81 -40.20 2.66
N PRO A 10 15.39 -39.01 3.13
CA PRO A 10 14.01 -38.80 3.53
C PRO A 10 13.12 -38.68 2.28
N THR A 11 12.18 -39.61 2.15
CA THR A 11 11.05 -39.56 1.21
C THR A 11 10.26 -38.26 1.40
N PRO A 12 9.89 -37.54 0.33
CA PRO A 12 9.00 -36.39 0.43
C PRO A 12 7.59 -36.85 0.81
N THR A 13 7.07 -36.33 1.91
CA THR A 13 5.65 -36.41 2.26
C THR A 13 4.83 -35.72 1.17
N PRO A 14 3.76 -36.36 0.65
CA PRO A 14 2.89 -35.70 -0.31
C PRO A 14 2.14 -34.56 0.38
N ALA A 15 2.23 -33.36 -0.21
CA ALA A 15 1.38 -32.23 0.14
C ALA A 15 -0.08 -32.65 -0.11
N ILE A 16 -0.87 -32.67 0.96
CA ILE A 16 -2.32 -32.90 0.87
C ILE A 16 -2.92 -31.64 0.25
N ASP A 17 -3.30 -31.73 -1.02
CA ASP A 17 -4.10 -30.75 -1.74
C ASP A 17 -5.52 -30.73 -1.18
N LEU A 18 -5.73 -29.89 -0.16
CA LEU A 18 -7.01 -29.68 0.52
C LEU A 18 -7.94 -28.71 -0.24
N LEU A 19 -7.54 -28.21 -1.42
CA LEU A 19 -8.25 -27.13 -2.13
C LEU A 19 -9.21 -27.62 -3.22
N GLY A 20 -9.21 -28.92 -3.54
CA GLY A 20 -10.11 -29.51 -4.53
C GLY A 20 -11.58 -29.59 -4.09
N GLY A 21 -11.87 -29.71 -2.79
CA GLY A 21 -13.22 -30.03 -2.29
C GLY A 21 -14.11 -28.84 -1.89
N GLY A 22 -13.53 -27.67 -1.59
CA GLY A 22 -14.26 -26.56 -0.95
C GLY A 22 -14.82 -25.47 -1.89
N LEU A 23 -14.51 -25.57 -3.19
CA LEU A 23 -14.86 -24.53 -4.19
C LEU A 23 -16.20 -24.79 -4.90
N ASP A 24 -16.67 -26.04 -4.92
CA ASP A 24 -17.90 -26.44 -5.62
C ASP A 24 -19.18 -26.01 -4.88
N SER A 25 -19.09 -25.83 -3.57
CA SER A 25 -20.20 -25.31 -2.74
C SER A 25 -20.51 -23.84 -3.00
N LEU A 26 -19.72 -23.13 -3.81
CA LEU A 26 -19.99 -21.73 -4.19
C LEU A 26 -21.04 -21.59 -5.29
N LEU A 27 -21.46 -22.68 -5.92
CA LEU A 27 -22.32 -22.67 -7.12
C LEU A 27 -23.70 -23.30 -6.92
N GLY A 28 -24.02 -23.83 -5.74
CA GLY A 28 -25.30 -24.50 -5.47
C GLY A 28 -26.06 -23.90 -4.29
N GLY A 29 -27.14 -23.17 -4.59
CA GLY A 29 -28.04 -22.63 -3.57
C GLY A 29 -29.10 -21.70 -4.15
N ASP A 30 -30.04 -22.28 -4.89
CA ASP A 30 -31.26 -21.61 -5.36
C ASP A 30 -32.24 -21.49 -4.17
N VAL A 31 -32.51 -20.27 -3.72
CA VAL A 31 -33.62 -19.98 -2.81
C VAL A 31 -34.27 -18.66 -3.23
N SER A 32 -35.47 -18.79 -3.77
CA SER A 32 -36.46 -17.74 -4.02
C SER A 32 -36.63 -16.80 -2.83
N VAL A 33 -36.54 -15.49 -3.05
CA VAL A 33 -36.84 -14.49 -2.01
C VAL A 33 -37.86 -13.47 -2.54
N THR A 34 -39.04 -13.53 -1.94
CA THR A 34 -40.12 -12.53 -1.98
C THR A 34 -39.64 -11.18 -1.44
N ALA A 35 -40.04 -10.09 -2.11
CA ALA A 35 -39.73 -8.71 -1.76
C ALA A 35 -40.41 -8.25 -0.44
N PRO A 36 -39.76 -7.36 0.32
CA PRO A 36 -40.47 -6.45 1.22
C PRO A 36 -40.28 -4.97 0.86
N ALA A 37 -41.29 -4.20 1.28
CA ALA A 37 -41.57 -2.82 0.95
C ALA A 37 -40.55 -1.79 1.44
N THR A 38 -40.46 -0.69 0.69
CA THR A 38 -39.71 0.52 0.98
C THR A 38 -40.33 1.32 2.13
N THR A 39 -39.69 1.33 3.30
CA THR A 39 -39.91 2.34 4.34
C THR A 39 -38.82 3.40 4.24
N GLN A 40 -39.20 4.58 3.73
CA GLN A 40 -38.36 5.79 3.77
C GLN A 40 -38.24 6.26 5.22
N SER A 41 -37.05 6.19 5.79
CA SER A 41 -36.70 6.84 7.06
C SER A 41 -36.10 8.21 6.79
N THR A 42 -36.92 9.26 6.92
CA THR A 42 -36.53 10.67 6.78
C THR A 42 -35.90 11.25 8.05
N THR A 43 -35.03 10.51 8.74
CA THR A 43 -34.44 10.94 10.02
C THR A 43 -32.91 11.08 10.02
N GLY A 44 -32.26 11.03 8.84
CA GLY A 44 -30.80 11.14 8.73
C GLY A 44 -30.21 12.54 8.44
N LEU A 45 -31.04 13.54 8.10
CA LEU A 45 -30.53 14.79 7.48
C LEU A 45 -30.17 15.93 8.46
N LEU A 46 -30.26 15.73 9.77
CA LEU A 46 -29.96 16.77 10.76
C LEU A 46 -28.72 16.48 11.63
N GLY A 47 -28.06 15.33 11.45
CA GLY A 47 -26.82 14.97 12.17
C GLY A 47 -25.52 15.40 11.48
N ASP A 48 -25.58 15.84 10.22
CA ASP A 48 -24.42 16.11 9.36
C ASP A 48 -23.91 17.57 9.44
N ILE A 49 -24.57 18.43 10.22
CA ILE A 49 -24.29 19.88 10.23
C ILE A 49 -23.18 20.30 11.22
N PHE A 50 -22.81 19.43 12.19
CA PHE A 50 -21.74 19.70 13.17
C PHE A 50 -20.78 18.52 13.40
N GLY A 51 -20.88 17.45 12.61
CA GLY A 51 -20.06 16.26 12.75
C GLY A 51 -19.02 16.16 11.65
N PHE A 52 -17.83 16.73 11.85
CA PHE A 52 -16.65 16.26 11.15
C PHE A 52 -16.46 14.78 11.53
N THR A 53 -17.11 13.87 10.81
CA THR A 53 -16.61 12.50 10.69
C THR A 53 -15.45 12.63 9.73
N PRO A 54 -14.18 12.51 10.18
CA PRO A 54 -13.08 12.51 9.24
C PRO A 54 -13.34 11.35 8.28
N THR A 55 -13.60 11.68 7.02
CA THR A 55 -13.68 10.68 5.95
C THR A 55 -12.47 9.78 6.10
N PRO A 56 -12.63 8.46 6.28
CA PRO A 56 -11.51 7.58 6.53
C PRO A 56 -10.48 7.75 5.42
N SER A 57 -9.31 8.30 5.77
CA SER A 57 -8.25 8.57 4.80
C SER A 57 -7.30 7.38 4.75
N MET A 58 -6.77 7.11 3.56
CA MET A 58 -5.63 6.20 3.37
C MET A 58 -4.53 6.51 4.40
N TYR A 59 -3.83 5.47 4.86
CA TYR A 59 -2.72 5.63 5.79
C TYR A 59 -1.64 6.52 5.16
N ILE A 60 -1.23 7.55 5.90
CA ILE A 60 -0.14 8.46 5.54
C ILE A 60 0.95 8.33 6.59
N ALA A 61 2.15 7.97 6.16
CA ALA A 61 3.31 7.91 7.04
C ALA A 61 3.64 9.32 7.59
N PRO A 62 4.17 9.45 8.81
CA PRO A 62 4.69 10.73 9.30
C PRO A 62 5.78 11.29 8.38
N LYS A 63 5.93 12.62 8.37
CA LYS A 63 7.06 13.24 7.66
C LYS A 63 8.38 12.76 8.25
N VAL A 64 9.33 12.44 7.38
CA VAL A 64 10.71 12.11 7.74
C VAL A 64 11.67 13.12 7.12
N ASN A 65 12.84 13.33 7.72
CA ASN A 65 13.83 14.27 7.20
C ASN A 65 14.54 13.65 5.97
N TRP A 66 14.18 14.12 4.77
CA TRP A 66 14.76 13.67 3.50
C TRP A 66 16.06 14.39 3.16
N LEU A 67 16.17 15.67 3.53
CA LEU A 67 17.39 16.44 3.35
C LEU A 67 17.68 17.24 4.62
N PRO A 68 18.54 16.69 5.50
CA PRO A 68 19.01 17.40 6.67
C PRO A 68 19.78 18.69 6.31
N ALA A 69 19.60 19.73 7.11
CA ALA A 69 20.17 21.06 6.86
C ALA A 69 21.69 21.10 6.65
N ASP A 70 22.46 20.23 7.32
CA ASP A 70 23.91 20.10 7.15
C ASP A 70 24.29 19.65 5.74
N LYS A 71 23.46 18.81 5.11
CA LYS A 71 23.61 18.36 3.72
C LYS A 71 22.95 19.32 2.71
N GLY A 72 21.94 20.07 3.14
CA GLY A 72 21.21 21.04 2.34
C GLY A 72 21.77 22.48 2.36
N LYS A 73 22.99 22.70 2.87
CA LYS A 73 23.59 24.04 3.05
C LYS A 73 22.64 25.00 3.79
N GLY A 74 22.00 24.50 4.84
CA GLY A 74 20.99 25.19 5.65
C GLY A 74 19.55 24.92 5.23
N MET A 75 19.28 24.30 4.08
CA MET A 75 17.92 23.88 3.71
C MET A 75 17.57 22.54 4.36
N ASP A 76 16.58 22.52 5.24
CA ASP A 76 16.03 21.31 5.87
C ASP A 76 14.73 20.92 5.16
N ILE A 77 14.62 19.69 4.68
CA ILE A 77 13.41 19.20 3.99
C ILE A 77 12.87 17.95 4.69
N TRP A 78 11.68 18.11 5.27
CA TRP A 78 10.89 17.00 5.77
C TRP A 78 9.82 16.64 4.75
N GLY A 79 9.52 15.37 4.59
CA GLY A 79 8.50 14.96 3.64
C GLY A 79 7.81 13.64 3.92
N THR A 80 6.63 13.49 3.34
CA THR A 80 5.85 12.26 3.27
C THR A 80 5.13 12.18 1.93
N PHE A 81 4.43 11.06 1.69
CA PHE A 81 3.56 10.87 0.55
C PHE A 81 2.10 10.76 1.01
N SER A 82 1.20 11.30 0.20
CA SER A 82 -0.22 11.14 0.41
C SER A 82 -0.94 10.78 -0.89
N ARG A 83 -2.09 10.12 -0.77
CA ARG A 83 -3.01 9.90 -1.88
C ARG A 83 -4.39 10.41 -1.48
N LYS A 84 -4.96 11.30 -2.28
CA LYS A 84 -6.32 11.83 -2.08
C LYS A 84 -7.03 11.88 -3.42
N ASN A 85 -8.23 11.32 -3.50
CA ASN A 85 -9.06 11.35 -4.72
C ASN A 85 -8.29 10.89 -5.98
N GLY A 86 -7.55 9.78 -5.89
CA GLY A 86 -6.75 9.27 -7.01
C GLY A 86 -5.40 9.97 -7.23
N GLN A 87 -5.14 11.11 -6.60
CA GLN A 87 -3.94 11.92 -6.81
C GLN A 87 -2.86 11.60 -5.77
N ILE A 88 -1.70 11.12 -6.22
CA ILE A 88 -0.50 10.96 -5.37
C ILE A 88 0.17 12.32 -5.22
N SER A 89 0.62 12.67 -4.02
CA SER A 89 1.36 13.90 -3.74
C SER A 89 2.58 13.66 -2.86
N MET A 90 3.61 14.48 -3.04
CA MET A 90 4.70 14.64 -2.07
C MET A 90 4.40 15.86 -1.21
N ASP A 91 4.24 15.65 0.09
CA ASP A 91 3.96 16.70 1.06
C ASP A 91 5.25 17.07 1.79
N PHE A 92 5.65 18.33 1.69
CA PHE A 92 6.93 18.83 2.19
C PHE A 92 6.75 19.81 3.35
N THR A 93 7.80 19.93 4.16
CA THR A 93 8.10 21.12 4.97
C THR A 93 9.53 21.55 4.66
N PHE A 94 9.67 22.69 3.99
CA PHE A 94 10.96 23.33 3.75
C PHE A 94 11.26 24.28 4.90
N THR A 95 12.46 24.23 5.47
CA THR A 95 12.92 25.20 6.47
C THR A 95 14.27 25.76 6.07
N ASN A 96 14.39 27.09 6.01
CA ASN A 96 15.66 27.75 5.79
C ASN A 96 16.37 28.00 7.13
N LYS A 97 17.38 27.19 7.44
CA LYS A 97 18.27 27.35 8.61
C LYS A 97 19.59 28.06 8.24
N ALA A 98 19.73 28.56 7.01
CA ALA A 98 20.87 29.40 6.60
C ALA A 98 20.67 30.87 6.99
N MET A 99 21.70 31.68 6.81
CA MET A 99 21.68 33.13 7.07
C MET A 99 21.24 33.96 5.85
N GLN A 100 21.05 33.34 4.69
CA GLN A 100 20.69 34.01 3.43
C GLN A 100 19.34 33.50 2.90
N PRO A 101 18.55 34.34 2.20
CA PRO A 101 17.29 33.92 1.61
C PRO A 101 17.51 32.87 0.49
N MET A 102 16.60 31.89 0.42
CA MET A 102 16.59 30.87 -0.62
C MET A 102 15.46 31.14 -1.62
N MET A 103 15.72 31.01 -2.92
CA MET A 103 14.76 31.26 -3.99
C MET A 103 15.07 30.40 -5.22
N GLY A 104 14.21 30.45 -6.23
CA GLY A 104 14.45 29.72 -7.48
C GLY A 104 14.31 28.20 -7.34
N PHE A 105 13.40 27.75 -6.47
CA PHE A 105 13.15 26.35 -6.20
C PHE A 105 12.66 25.59 -7.45
N ALA A 106 13.25 24.43 -7.70
CA ALA A 106 12.77 23.49 -8.71
C ALA A 106 13.02 22.05 -8.25
N ILE A 107 12.25 21.11 -8.78
CA ILE A 107 12.37 19.68 -8.46
C ILE A 107 12.45 18.86 -9.75
N GLN A 108 13.23 17.79 -9.69
CA GLN A 108 13.24 16.74 -10.69
C GLN A 108 13.26 15.38 -9.98
N LEU A 109 12.49 14.45 -10.51
CA LEU A 109 12.52 13.04 -10.09
C LEU A 109 13.28 12.25 -11.15
N ASN A 110 14.14 11.34 -10.72
CA ASN A 110 14.75 10.40 -11.66
C ASN A 110 13.71 9.38 -12.15
N LYS A 111 14.03 8.67 -13.24
CA LYS A 111 13.24 7.50 -13.66
C LYS A 111 13.11 6.52 -12.50
N ASN A 112 11.94 5.91 -12.35
CA ASN A 112 11.63 5.04 -11.22
C ASN A 112 10.64 3.95 -11.63
N SER A 113 10.44 2.96 -10.75
CA SER A 113 9.71 1.73 -11.10
C SER A 113 8.24 1.94 -11.45
N PHE A 114 7.64 3.04 -10.99
CA PHE A 114 6.21 3.35 -11.14
C PHE A 114 5.94 4.59 -11.99
N GLY A 115 6.97 5.10 -12.68
CA GLY A 115 6.83 6.25 -13.58
C GLY A 115 6.39 7.53 -12.87
N LEU A 116 6.75 7.71 -11.58
CA LEU A 116 6.43 8.94 -10.86
C LEU A 116 7.11 10.15 -11.49
N ASN A 117 6.34 11.20 -11.73
CA ASN A 117 6.82 12.48 -12.24
C ASN A 117 6.04 13.65 -11.61
N PRO A 118 6.65 14.83 -11.43
CA PRO A 118 5.92 16.01 -11.02
C PRO A 118 4.80 16.33 -12.03
N ALA A 119 3.55 16.46 -11.56
CA ALA A 119 2.40 16.85 -12.38
C ALA A 119 2.31 18.38 -12.56
N ARG A 120 2.99 19.13 -11.71
CA ARG A 120 3.10 20.60 -11.75
C ARG A 120 4.46 21.06 -11.23
N PRO A 121 4.90 22.30 -11.51
CA PRO A 121 6.10 22.86 -10.89
C PRO A 121 6.00 22.89 -9.36
N LEU A 122 7.14 22.72 -8.68
CA LEU A 122 7.23 22.85 -7.22
C LEU A 122 6.94 24.30 -6.81
N GLN A 123 6.01 24.48 -5.88
CA GLN A 123 5.62 25.77 -5.34
C GLN A 123 6.11 25.88 -3.90
N VAL A 124 7.25 26.52 -3.70
CA VAL A 124 7.77 26.91 -2.38
C VAL A 124 7.67 28.43 -2.27
N LEU A 125 7.34 28.94 -1.08
CA LEU A 125 7.48 30.35 -0.75
C LEU A 125 8.85 30.88 -1.21
N SER A 126 8.84 31.94 -2.02
CA SER A 126 10.06 32.48 -2.63
C SER A 126 10.06 34.02 -2.55
N PRO A 127 11.05 34.65 -1.90
CA PRO A 127 12.16 34.01 -1.19
C PRO A 127 11.72 33.36 0.13
N LEU A 128 12.30 32.20 0.45
CA LEU A 128 12.24 31.59 1.77
C LEU A 128 13.32 32.25 2.66
N ALA A 129 12.91 33.18 3.51
CA ALA A 129 13.81 33.94 4.38
C ALA A 129 14.45 33.05 5.49
N PRO A 130 15.61 33.47 6.05
CA PRO A 130 16.23 32.79 7.20
C PRO A 130 15.25 32.55 8.35
N GLY A 131 15.26 31.34 8.92
CA GLY A 131 14.39 30.92 10.01
C GLY A 131 12.95 30.57 9.61
N VAL A 132 12.56 30.75 8.35
CA VAL A 132 11.19 30.50 7.89
C VAL A 132 11.01 29.03 7.49
N SER A 133 9.89 28.46 7.91
CA SER A 133 9.37 27.18 7.43
C SER A 133 8.16 27.38 6.51
N HIS A 134 8.03 26.54 5.49
CA HIS A 134 6.93 26.55 4.54
C HIS A 134 6.48 25.12 4.22
N GLU A 135 5.18 24.86 4.37
CA GLU A 135 4.56 23.61 3.95
C GLU A 135 4.00 23.74 2.54
N CYS A 136 4.26 22.75 1.70
CA CYS A 136 3.71 22.69 0.36
C CYS A 136 3.48 21.24 -0.10
N SER A 137 2.66 21.08 -1.13
CA SER A 137 2.31 19.77 -1.69
C SER A 137 2.51 19.75 -3.20
N LEU A 138 3.24 18.75 -3.68
CA LEU A 138 3.53 18.51 -5.09
C LEU A 138 2.72 17.33 -5.61
N ALA A 139 1.73 17.59 -6.46
CA ALA A 139 1.01 16.55 -7.17
C ALA A 139 1.94 15.77 -8.11
N LEU A 140 1.80 14.44 -8.14
CA LEU A 140 2.57 13.51 -8.96
C LEU A 140 1.69 12.75 -9.96
N GLY A 141 2.18 12.56 -11.18
CA GLY A 141 1.65 11.59 -12.13
C GLY A 141 2.40 10.26 -12.05
N THR A 142 1.86 9.22 -12.67
CA THR A 142 2.48 7.89 -12.83
C THR A 142 2.71 7.54 -14.31
N THR A 143 2.81 8.56 -15.16
CA THR A 143 2.96 8.43 -16.62
C THR A 143 4.36 8.81 -17.09
N GLY A 144 5.28 9.04 -16.16
CA GLY A 144 6.67 9.35 -16.41
C GLY A 144 7.47 8.14 -16.92
N ALA A 145 8.74 8.38 -17.22
CA ALA A 145 9.65 7.34 -17.68
C ALA A 145 9.92 6.29 -16.59
N VAL A 146 9.77 5.02 -16.96
CA VAL A 146 9.93 3.89 -16.04
C VAL A 146 11.37 3.36 -16.10
N GLN A 147 11.96 3.14 -14.93
CA GLN A 147 13.19 2.39 -14.75
C GLN A 147 13.07 1.61 -13.45
N ARG A 148 13.23 0.29 -13.51
CA ARG A 148 13.21 -0.55 -12.32
C ARG A 148 14.30 -0.10 -11.34
N MET A 149 13.91 0.15 -10.10
CA MET A 149 14.80 0.51 -9.00
C MET A 149 15.00 -0.66 -8.05
N GLU A 150 16.08 -0.59 -7.25
CA GLU A 150 16.31 -1.46 -6.11
C GLU A 150 16.63 -0.58 -4.89
N PRO A 151 15.81 -0.61 -3.82
CA PRO A 151 14.52 -1.31 -3.69
C PRO A 151 13.46 -0.77 -4.67
N LEU A 152 12.44 -1.58 -4.96
CA LEU A 152 11.43 -1.29 -6.00
C LEU A 152 10.75 0.07 -5.84
N ASN A 153 10.52 0.51 -4.60
CA ASN A 153 9.85 1.76 -4.26
C ASN A 153 10.80 2.94 -3.99
N ASN A 154 12.08 2.80 -4.33
CA ASN A 154 13.05 3.88 -4.21
C ASN A 154 12.79 5.01 -5.22
N LEU A 155 12.83 6.26 -4.74
CA LEU A 155 12.68 7.46 -5.54
C LEU A 155 13.87 8.39 -5.31
N GLN A 156 14.63 8.64 -6.36
CA GLN A 156 15.74 9.61 -6.35
C GLN A 156 15.21 10.98 -6.76
N VAL A 157 15.57 11.99 -5.97
CA VAL A 157 15.05 13.35 -6.06
C VAL A 157 16.20 14.33 -6.15
N ALA A 158 16.07 15.30 -7.06
CA ALA A 158 16.93 16.48 -7.12
C ALA A 158 16.08 17.73 -6.84
N ILE A 159 16.50 18.56 -5.89
CA ILE A 159 15.89 19.87 -5.63
C ILE A 159 16.97 20.94 -5.81
N LYS A 160 16.68 21.97 -6.61
CA LYS A 160 17.56 23.13 -6.75
C LYS A 160 16.99 24.34 -6.01
N ASN A 161 17.86 25.25 -5.62
CA ASN A 161 17.55 26.64 -5.34
C ASN A 161 18.66 27.54 -5.91
N ASN A 162 18.75 28.80 -5.49
CA ASN A 162 19.79 29.76 -5.87
C ASN A 162 21.19 29.45 -5.30
N ILE A 163 21.33 28.48 -4.40
CA ILE A 163 22.61 28.09 -3.78
C ILE A 163 23.22 26.90 -4.52
N ASP A 164 22.47 25.83 -4.72
CA ASP A 164 22.96 24.59 -5.34
C ASP A 164 21.81 23.67 -5.82
N VAL A 165 22.19 22.50 -6.36
CA VAL A 165 21.32 21.33 -6.56
C VAL A 165 21.63 20.29 -5.49
N PHE A 166 20.59 19.84 -4.78
CA PHE A 166 20.68 18.86 -3.71
C PHE A 166 20.00 17.57 -4.13
N TYR A 167 20.61 16.44 -3.76
CA TYR A 167 20.12 15.12 -4.09
C TYR A 167 19.81 14.33 -2.83
N PHE A 168 18.68 13.62 -2.85
CA PHE A 168 18.35 12.63 -1.82
C PHE A 168 17.55 11.49 -2.44
N ALA A 169 17.40 10.42 -1.67
CA ALA A 169 16.52 9.31 -2.00
C ALA A 169 15.50 9.13 -0.89
N CYS A 170 14.28 8.74 -1.25
CA CYS A 170 13.21 8.42 -0.33
C CYS A 170 12.46 7.17 -0.80
N LEU A 171 11.81 6.48 0.13
CA LEU A 171 11.00 5.30 -0.17
C LEU A 171 9.54 5.71 -0.25
N VAL A 172 8.90 5.44 -1.38
CA VAL A 172 7.45 5.69 -1.54
C VAL A 172 6.69 4.54 -0.87
N PRO A 173 5.81 4.79 0.11
CA PRO A 173 4.96 3.74 0.68
C PRO A 173 4.12 3.08 -0.41
N MET A 174 4.11 1.75 -0.45
CA MET A 174 3.51 1.01 -1.57
C MET A 174 2.01 1.26 -1.70
N ASN A 175 1.32 1.56 -0.59
CA ASN A 175 -0.11 1.90 -0.58
C ASN A 175 -0.45 3.16 -1.38
N MET A 176 0.50 4.06 -1.63
CA MET A 176 0.28 5.23 -2.50
C MET A 176 -0.05 4.84 -3.95
N TYR A 177 0.40 3.65 -4.37
CA TYR A 177 0.15 3.12 -5.71
C TYR A 177 -1.14 2.30 -5.80
N PHE A 178 -1.89 2.10 -4.71
CA PHE A 178 -3.13 1.32 -4.73
C PHE A 178 -4.26 2.17 -5.32
N VAL A 179 -4.82 1.73 -6.44
CA VAL A 179 -5.85 2.48 -7.17
C VAL A 179 -7.27 2.10 -6.73
N GLU A 180 -8.19 3.04 -6.91
CA GLU A 180 -9.58 2.94 -6.46
C GLU A 180 -10.37 1.84 -7.21
N ASP A 181 -9.97 1.51 -8.44
CA ASP A 181 -10.55 0.40 -9.24
C ASP A 181 -9.86 -0.96 -8.96
N GLY A 182 -9.44 -1.17 -7.71
CA GLY A 182 -8.76 -2.39 -7.26
C GLY A 182 -9.67 -3.51 -6.78
N GLN A 183 -11.00 -3.36 -6.88
CA GLN A 183 -11.96 -4.39 -6.49
C GLN A 183 -12.23 -5.37 -7.64
N MET A 184 -11.86 -6.63 -7.46
CA MET A 184 -12.08 -7.69 -8.44
C MET A 184 -13.46 -8.36 -8.23
N ASP A 185 -14.11 -8.78 -9.32
CA ASP A 185 -15.29 -9.64 -9.21
C ASP A 185 -14.92 -11.01 -8.61
N LYS A 186 -15.83 -11.62 -7.83
CA LYS A 186 -15.60 -12.88 -7.13
C LYS A 186 -15.23 -14.04 -8.07
N ARG A 187 -15.88 -14.16 -9.23
CA ARG A 187 -15.56 -15.21 -10.21
C ARG A 187 -14.20 -14.96 -10.85
N VAL A 188 -13.91 -13.69 -11.16
CA VAL A 188 -12.61 -13.28 -11.73
C VAL A 188 -11.48 -13.55 -10.74
N PHE A 189 -11.67 -13.25 -9.45
CA PHE A 189 -10.72 -13.54 -8.39
C PHE A 189 -10.35 -15.02 -8.34
N LEU A 190 -11.36 -15.90 -8.28
CA LEU A 190 -11.13 -17.35 -8.21
C LEU A 190 -10.42 -17.89 -9.45
N SER A 191 -10.81 -17.43 -10.64
CA SER A 191 -10.14 -17.84 -11.88
C SER A 191 -8.68 -17.37 -11.91
N THR A 192 -8.42 -16.12 -11.52
CA THR A 192 -7.08 -15.52 -11.51
C THR A 192 -6.18 -16.16 -10.46
N TRP A 193 -6.71 -16.48 -9.28
CA TRP A 193 -5.97 -17.16 -8.21
C TRP A 193 -5.46 -18.54 -8.64
N LYS A 194 -6.28 -19.28 -9.39
CA LYS A 194 -5.92 -20.59 -9.95
C LYS A 194 -4.94 -20.49 -11.11
N ASP A 195 -5.09 -19.46 -11.95
CA ASP A 195 -4.25 -19.24 -13.13
C ASP A 195 -2.83 -18.76 -12.78
N ILE A 196 -2.67 -17.98 -11.70
CA ILE A 196 -1.33 -17.56 -11.25
C ILE A 196 -0.56 -18.79 -10.73
N PRO A 197 0.63 -19.10 -11.30
CA PRO A 197 1.43 -20.24 -10.90
C PRO A 197 1.73 -20.27 -9.40
N ALA A 198 1.67 -21.45 -8.77
CA ALA A 198 1.92 -21.60 -7.33
C ALA A 198 3.33 -21.12 -6.91
N GLN A 199 4.32 -21.19 -7.79
CA GLN A 199 5.67 -20.66 -7.53
C GLN A 199 5.70 -19.13 -7.35
N ASN A 200 4.66 -18.42 -7.80
CA ASN A 200 4.51 -16.97 -7.61
C ASN A 200 3.76 -16.64 -6.31
N GLU A 201 3.29 -17.66 -5.57
CA GLU A 201 2.73 -17.46 -4.25
C GLU A 201 3.86 -17.23 -3.25
N VAL A 202 3.77 -16.13 -2.52
CA VAL A 202 4.69 -15.80 -1.44
C VAL A 202 3.89 -15.67 -0.16
N GLN A 203 4.33 -16.34 0.89
CA GLN A 203 3.69 -16.29 2.19
C GLN A 203 4.53 -15.50 3.18
N PHE A 204 3.87 -14.60 3.91
CA PHE A 204 4.46 -13.79 4.97
C PHE A 204 3.68 -13.98 6.27
N THR A 205 4.33 -13.63 7.38
CA THR A 205 3.69 -13.57 8.70
C THR A 205 3.73 -12.15 9.20
N LEU A 206 2.56 -11.54 9.34
CA LEU A 206 2.37 -10.28 10.07
C LEU A 206 2.32 -10.63 11.55
N THR A 207 3.20 -10.05 12.34
CA THR A 207 3.30 -10.36 13.78
C THR A 207 2.64 -9.25 14.60
N ASN A 208 2.14 -9.59 15.80
CA ASN A 208 1.60 -8.60 16.74
C ASN A 208 0.42 -7.74 16.23
N VAL A 209 -0.37 -8.26 15.28
CA VAL A 209 -1.56 -7.60 14.77
C VAL A 209 -2.65 -7.60 15.84
N GLN A 210 -3.00 -6.40 16.33
CA GLN A 210 -4.05 -6.21 17.36
C GLN A 210 -5.46 -6.14 16.77
N CYS A 211 -5.59 -6.11 15.45
CA CYS A 211 -6.86 -5.99 14.75
C CYS A 211 -7.55 -7.35 14.62
N ASN A 212 -8.87 -7.40 14.86
CA ASN A 212 -9.68 -8.54 14.43
C ASN A 212 -9.95 -8.50 12.91
N ALA A 213 -10.57 -9.54 12.37
CA ALA A 213 -10.83 -9.65 10.94
C ALA A 213 -11.63 -8.45 10.37
N ASP A 214 -12.65 -7.97 11.08
CA ASP A 214 -13.47 -6.83 10.61
C ASP A 214 -12.68 -5.52 10.61
N ALA A 215 -11.84 -5.29 11.62
CA ALA A 215 -10.93 -4.15 11.66
C ALA A 215 -9.90 -4.20 10.52
N ILE A 216 -9.36 -5.38 10.21
CA ILE A 216 -8.47 -5.59 9.05
C ILE A 216 -9.20 -5.22 7.76
N VAL A 217 -10.44 -5.70 7.56
CA VAL A 217 -11.25 -5.36 6.37
C VAL A 217 -11.43 -3.86 6.24
N MET A 218 -11.81 -3.16 7.32
CA MET A 218 -12.02 -1.71 7.29
C MET A 218 -10.72 -0.95 6.99
N LYS A 219 -9.61 -1.26 7.68
CA LYS A 219 -8.32 -0.59 7.46
C LYS A 219 -7.79 -0.80 6.03
N MET A 220 -7.93 -2.02 5.51
CA MET A 220 -7.52 -2.35 4.15
C MET A 220 -8.38 -1.62 3.11
N GLN A 221 -9.69 -1.58 3.32
CA GLN A 221 -10.61 -0.86 2.42
C GLN A 221 -10.27 0.64 2.33
N GLN A 222 -9.89 1.27 3.44
CA GLN A 222 -9.43 2.68 3.46
C GLN A 222 -8.16 2.92 2.65
N ASN A 223 -7.38 1.86 2.40
CA ASN A 223 -6.16 1.90 1.64
C ASN A 223 -6.33 1.30 0.24
N ASN A 224 -7.54 1.23 -0.31
CA ASN A 224 -7.81 0.65 -1.64
C ASN A 224 -7.41 -0.84 -1.75
N VAL A 225 -7.59 -1.59 -0.67
CA VAL A 225 -7.46 -3.05 -0.63
C VAL A 225 -8.82 -3.64 -0.29
N PHE A 226 -9.40 -4.37 -1.24
CA PHE A 226 -10.82 -4.70 -1.24
C PHE A 226 -11.05 -6.15 -0.84
N THR A 227 -11.86 -6.39 0.19
CA THR A 227 -12.23 -7.76 0.58
C THR A 227 -13.32 -8.31 -0.34
N ILE A 228 -12.98 -9.35 -1.09
CA ILE A 228 -13.84 -10.02 -2.08
C ILE A 228 -14.71 -11.10 -1.42
N ALA A 229 -14.16 -11.79 -0.42
CA ALA A 229 -14.89 -12.76 0.39
C ALA A 229 -14.29 -12.86 1.79
N LYS A 230 -15.17 -13.10 2.77
CA LYS A 230 -14.81 -13.50 4.13
C LYS A 230 -15.45 -14.86 4.39
N ARG A 231 -14.68 -15.82 4.90
CA ARG A 231 -15.17 -17.13 5.34
C ARG A 231 -14.66 -17.43 6.73
N ASN A 232 -15.42 -18.20 7.50
CA ASN A 232 -14.93 -18.81 8.73
C ASN A 232 -14.74 -20.30 8.48
N VAL A 233 -13.53 -20.80 8.72
CA VAL A 233 -13.15 -22.21 8.53
C VAL A 233 -12.49 -22.68 9.81
N GLU A 234 -13.09 -23.64 10.51
CA GLU A 234 -12.56 -24.19 11.77
C GLU A 234 -12.25 -23.10 12.82
N GLY A 235 -13.08 -22.06 12.88
CA GLY A 235 -12.90 -20.93 13.80
C GLY A 235 -11.84 -19.90 13.35
N GLN A 236 -11.26 -20.05 12.17
CA GLN A 236 -10.32 -19.09 11.58
C GLN A 236 -11.03 -18.25 10.52
N ASP A 237 -10.81 -16.93 10.56
CA ASP A 237 -11.30 -16.03 9.52
C ASP A 237 -10.32 -16.02 8.34
N MET A 238 -10.84 -16.36 7.17
CA MET A 238 -10.15 -16.31 5.89
C MET A 238 -10.66 -15.11 5.10
N LEU A 239 -9.78 -14.15 4.82
CA LEU A 239 -10.07 -12.96 4.04
C LEU A 239 -9.42 -13.08 2.66
N TYR A 240 -10.22 -12.99 1.61
CA TYR A 240 -9.76 -12.96 0.23
C TYR A 240 -9.83 -11.52 -0.26
N GLN A 241 -8.69 -10.94 -0.60
CA GLN A 241 -8.59 -9.52 -0.91
C GLN A 241 -7.93 -9.29 -2.28
N SER A 242 -8.37 -8.27 -2.99
CA SER A 242 -7.71 -7.80 -4.20
C SER A 242 -7.26 -6.35 -4.05
N LEU A 243 -6.17 -6.03 -4.74
CA LEU A 243 -5.77 -4.65 -5.01
C LEU A 243 -5.18 -4.57 -6.41
N LYS A 244 -5.13 -3.35 -6.93
CA LYS A 244 -4.52 -3.03 -8.21
C LYS A 244 -3.55 -1.87 -8.03
N LEU A 245 -2.43 -1.92 -8.73
CA LEU A 245 -1.42 -0.87 -8.75
C LEU A 245 -1.66 0.12 -9.89
N THR A 246 -1.11 1.32 -9.77
CA THR A 246 -1.15 2.37 -10.82
C THR A 246 -0.63 1.94 -12.19
N ASN A 247 0.23 0.91 -12.26
CA ASN A 247 0.73 0.30 -13.48
C ASN A 247 -0.09 -0.92 -13.95
N ASN A 248 -1.32 -1.10 -13.43
CA ASN A 248 -2.26 -2.17 -13.73
C ASN A 248 -1.87 -3.58 -13.27
N ILE A 249 -0.82 -3.71 -12.45
CA ILE A 249 -0.52 -4.99 -11.80
C ILE A 249 -1.59 -5.29 -10.76
N TRP A 250 -2.18 -6.48 -10.86
CA TRP A 250 -3.11 -7.03 -9.87
C TRP A 250 -2.36 -7.84 -8.83
N VAL A 251 -2.77 -7.68 -7.57
CA VAL A 251 -2.28 -8.49 -6.46
C VAL A 251 -3.49 -9.09 -5.74
N LEU A 252 -3.45 -10.40 -5.53
CA LEU A 252 -4.47 -11.15 -4.81
C LEU A 252 -3.86 -11.62 -3.49
N ASN A 253 -4.59 -11.44 -2.41
CA ASN A 253 -4.15 -11.78 -1.06
C ASN A 253 -5.16 -12.72 -0.40
N GLU A 254 -4.65 -13.70 0.34
CA GLU A 254 -5.40 -14.50 1.30
C GLU A 254 -4.82 -14.23 2.68
N LEU A 255 -5.64 -13.75 3.62
CA LEU A 255 -5.25 -13.57 5.02
C LEU A 255 -5.94 -14.62 5.87
N LYS A 256 -5.16 -15.32 6.67
CA LYS A 256 -5.64 -16.24 7.69
C LYS A 256 -5.47 -15.59 9.06
N VAL A 257 -6.60 -15.31 9.70
CA VAL A 257 -6.70 -14.66 11.01
C VAL A 257 -7.26 -15.66 12.01
N GLN A 258 -6.46 -16.01 13.01
CA GLN A 258 -6.87 -16.96 14.05
C GLN A 258 -7.20 -16.20 15.34
N PRO A 259 -8.42 -16.32 15.89
CA PRO A 259 -8.76 -15.71 17.17
C PRO A 259 -7.79 -16.11 18.29
N GLY A 260 -7.31 -15.13 19.05
CA GLY A 260 -6.34 -15.34 20.13
C GLY A 260 -4.88 -15.48 19.68
N ASN A 261 -4.61 -15.55 18.37
CA ASN A 261 -3.26 -15.51 17.81
C ASN A 261 -3.01 -14.13 17.19
N PRO A 262 -2.03 -13.36 17.67
CA PRO A 262 -1.73 -12.04 17.12
C PRO A 262 -0.97 -12.11 15.78
N ASN A 263 -0.59 -13.31 15.33
CA ASN A 263 0.07 -13.49 14.04
C ASN A 263 -0.98 -13.77 12.94
N VAL A 264 -0.91 -13.01 11.86
CA VAL A 264 -1.73 -13.17 10.67
C VAL A 264 -0.87 -13.69 9.53
N THR A 265 -1.27 -14.79 8.91
CA THR A 265 -0.60 -15.31 7.71
C THR A 265 -1.16 -14.59 6.49
N LEU A 266 -0.28 -14.00 5.68
CA LEU A 266 -0.59 -13.33 4.42
C LEU A 266 0.01 -14.14 3.27
N SER A 267 -0.83 -14.81 2.49
CA SER A 267 -0.45 -15.42 1.22
C SER A 267 -0.76 -14.45 0.08
N LEU A 268 0.22 -14.15 -0.75
CA LEU A 268 0.13 -13.17 -1.84
C LEU A 268 0.45 -13.83 -3.17
N LYS A 269 -0.42 -13.60 -4.17
CA LYS A 269 -0.21 -13.98 -5.57
C LYS A 269 -0.25 -12.77 -6.49
N SER A 270 0.71 -12.73 -7.42
CA SER A 270 0.77 -11.75 -8.51
C SER A 270 1.46 -12.35 -9.73
N ARG A 271 1.12 -11.88 -10.93
CA ARG A 271 1.92 -12.18 -12.13
C ARG A 271 3.30 -11.51 -12.09
N ALA A 272 3.46 -10.50 -11.24
CA ALA A 272 4.70 -9.82 -10.93
C ALA A 272 5.05 -10.08 -9.45
N PRO A 273 5.71 -11.20 -9.11
CA PRO A 273 5.96 -11.59 -7.72
C PRO A 273 6.95 -10.69 -6.99
N ASP A 274 7.71 -9.87 -7.73
CA ASP A 274 8.66 -8.91 -7.22
C ASP A 274 8.05 -7.74 -6.43
N VAL A 275 6.73 -7.51 -6.56
CA VAL A 275 6.02 -6.52 -5.74
C VAL A 275 5.72 -7.03 -4.33
N ALA A 276 5.78 -8.35 -4.11
CA ALA A 276 5.31 -9.00 -2.89
C ALA A 276 5.95 -8.43 -1.60
N PRO A 277 7.27 -8.19 -1.52
CA PRO A 277 7.90 -7.66 -0.31
C PRO A 277 7.36 -6.27 0.06
N GLN A 278 7.13 -5.40 -0.92
CA GLN A 278 6.64 -4.03 -0.71
C GLN A 278 5.14 -4.01 -0.37
N ILE A 279 4.36 -4.96 -0.90
CA ILE A 279 2.96 -5.15 -0.48
C ILE A 279 2.91 -5.63 0.96
N PHE A 280 3.73 -6.61 1.34
CA PHE A 280 3.84 -7.07 2.73
C PHE A 280 4.18 -5.90 3.68
N GLN A 281 5.17 -5.07 3.34
CA GLN A 281 5.52 -3.89 4.14
C GLN A 281 4.34 -2.90 4.27
N ALA A 282 3.55 -2.69 3.21
CA ALA A 282 2.36 -1.85 3.29
C ALA A 282 1.30 -2.46 4.23
N TYR A 283 1.05 -3.77 4.12
CA TYR A 283 0.14 -4.47 5.03
C TYR A 283 0.57 -4.33 6.49
N ASP A 284 1.86 -4.55 6.76
CA ASP A 284 2.44 -4.45 8.09
C ASP A 284 2.24 -3.06 8.69
N VAL A 285 2.63 -2.01 7.96
CA VAL A 285 2.51 -0.63 8.45
C VAL A 285 1.04 -0.21 8.63
N ILE A 286 0.14 -0.59 7.72
CA ILE A 286 -1.30 -0.26 7.82
C ILE A 286 -1.95 -0.94 9.02
N LEU A 287 -1.62 -2.19 9.31
CA LEU A 287 -2.26 -2.91 10.42
C LEU A 287 -1.75 -2.47 11.80
N HIS A 288 -0.53 -1.96 11.86
CA HIS A 288 0.08 -1.43 13.09
C HIS A 288 -0.26 0.04 13.39
N ASN A 289 -1.02 0.73 12.53
CA ASN A 289 -1.43 2.13 12.72
C ASN A 289 -2.92 2.31 12.42
#